data_AF-A0A7L1MW42-F1
#
_entry.id   AF-A0A7L1MW42-F1
#
_cell.length_a   1.000
_cell.length_b   1.000
_cell.length_c   1.000
_cell.angle_alpha   90.00
_cell.angle_beta   90.00
_cell.angle_gamma   90.00
#
_symmetry.space_group_name_H-M   'P 1'
#
loop_
_entity.id
_entity.type
_entity.pdbx_description
1 polymer ?
#
loop_
_entity_poly.entity_id
_entity_poly.type
_entity_poly.pdbx_seq_one_letter_code
_entity_poly.pdbx_strand_id
1 'polypeptide(L)'
;MSLEEKREKRPPVTPMMIEEEAALRNGSRGLPPGSWAETTGPRPRTTERHIAVHKRLVLAFAVSILALLAVTMIAVMLSVRFEECGTAAAGPPRASGNGSIPGAARQPPGRPEEEEEDARGGEAAAAEEEEEEEEEEWQRRRELPPWARPRLPRHLRPLHYNLMLNIFMENFTFSGEVNVQLEVLNASRYIVLHAHRLHIEVVRVAEDKLAGGVRVARAFLHPQTQVFVVVLNRSLEVQRSYNLKIIYNAFIENELLGFFRSSYVLHGERR
;
A
#
# COMPACT_ATOMS: atom_id res chain seq x y z
N MET A 1 -44.79 45.82 63.13
CA MET A 1 -43.62 45.29 62.40
C MET A 1 -44.08 45.15 60.94
N SER A 2 -44.06 46.21 60.13
CA SER A 2 -42.94 46.70 59.30
C SER A 2 -42.37 45.60 58.40
N LEU A 3 -42.69 45.61 57.10
CA LEU A 3 -41.82 46.14 56.05
C LEU A 3 -42.47 46.01 54.67
N GLU A 4 -42.16 46.99 53.83
CA GLU A 4 -42.80 47.36 52.56
C GLU A 4 -42.66 46.35 51.41
N GLU A 5 -43.71 46.31 50.58
CA GLU A 5 -43.80 45.59 49.33
C GLU A 5 -42.98 46.29 48.23
N LYS A 6 -41.89 45.64 47.80
CA LYS A 6 -40.97 46.15 46.78
C LYS A 6 -41.46 45.76 45.38
N ARG A 7 -42.10 46.72 44.70
CA ARG A 7 -42.61 46.63 43.32
C ARG A 7 -41.47 46.44 42.29
N GLU A 8 -41.47 45.29 41.64
CA GLU A 8 -40.57 44.91 40.55
C GLU A 8 -40.97 45.61 39.24
N LYS A 9 -40.01 46.31 38.60
CA LYS A 9 -40.19 47.00 37.31
C LYS A 9 -39.91 46.03 36.17
N ARG A 10 -40.94 45.66 35.40
CA ARG A 10 -40.80 44.99 34.09
C ARG A 10 -40.51 46.05 33.00
N PRO A 11 -39.54 45.85 32.09
CA PRO A 11 -39.35 46.72 30.94
C PRO A 11 -40.42 46.48 29.86
N PRO A 12 -40.80 47.51 29.08
CA PRO A 12 -41.83 47.38 28.04
C PRO A 12 -41.33 46.66 26.78
N VAL A 13 -42.21 45.81 26.23
CA VAL A 13 -42.08 45.12 24.95
C VAL A 13 -42.43 46.11 23.83
N THR A 14 -41.52 46.33 22.89
CA THR A 14 -41.80 47.00 21.60
C THR A 14 -41.81 45.97 20.47
N PRO A 15 -42.78 46.03 19.54
CA PRO A 15 -42.79 45.20 18.34
C PRO A 15 -41.98 45.88 17.24
N MET A 16 -40.98 45.20 16.68
CA MET A 16 -40.36 45.61 15.41
C MET A 16 -40.44 44.47 14.40
N MET A 17 -41.43 44.60 13.53
CA MET A 17 -41.31 44.54 12.06
C MET A 17 -40.54 43.36 11.48
N ILE A 18 -41.34 42.40 11.00
CA ILE A 18 -41.01 41.45 9.95
C ILE A 18 -40.89 42.23 8.63
N GLU A 19 -39.73 42.20 8.00
CA GLU A 19 -39.61 42.51 6.56
C GLU A 19 -38.86 41.35 5.89
N GLU A 20 -39.65 40.50 5.24
CA GLU A 20 -39.21 39.46 4.31
C GLU A 20 -39.58 39.93 2.89
N GLU A 21 -38.62 39.79 1.97
CA GLU A 21 -38.76 39.73 0.50
C GLU A 21 -39.10 41.01 -0.30
N ALA A 22 -38.08 41.57 -0.97
CA ALA A 22 -38.12 41.96 -2.39
C ALA A 22 -36.76 42.49 -2.89
N ALA A 23 -35.84 41.61 -3.32
CA ALA A 23 -34.71 42.02 -4.16
C ALA A 23 -34.15 40.85 -5.01
N LEU A 24 -35.02 40.21 -5.80
CA LEU A 24 -34.61 39.50 -7.00
C LEU A 24 -34.58 40.50 -8.16
N ARG A 25 -33.47 40.49 -8.91
CA ARG A 25 -33.13 41.25 -10.15
C ARG A 25 -32.32 42.53 -9.96
N ASN A 26 -30.99 42.40 -9.95
CA ASN A 26 -30.11 42.91 -11.02
C ASN A 26 -28.62 42.83 -10.64
N GLY A 27 -27.79 42.37 -11.57
CA GLY A 27 -26.41 42.84 -11.70
C GLY A 27 -25.36 42.13 -10.84
N SER A 28 -24.82 41.04 -11.37
CA SER A 28 -23.49 40.52 -11.03
C SER A 28 -22.42 41.61 -11.17
N ARG A 29 -21.96 42.18 -10.05
CA ARG A 29 -20.66 42.86 -9.94
C ARG A 29 -19.83 42.10 -8.91
N GLY A 30 -18.67 41.63 -9.39
CA GLY A 30 -17.74 40.81 -8.62
C GLY A 30 -17.29 41.47 -7.32
N LEU A 31 -17.23 40.64 -6.28
CA LEU A 31 -16.48 40.93 -5.06
C LEU A 31 -15.01 41.14 -5.43
N PRO A 32 -14.30 42.12 -4.85
CA PRO A 32 -12.87 42.26 -5.07
C PRO A 32 -12.14 41.01 -4.54
N PRO A 33 -11.15 40.48 -5.27
CA PRO A 33 -10.38 39.34 -4.79
C PRO A 33 -9.68 39.74 -3.48
N GLY A 34 -9.92 38.98 -2.41
CA GLY A 34 -9.27 39.19 -1.13
C GLY A 34 -7.76 39.01 -1.26
N SER A 35 -7.01 39.78 -0.47
CA SER A 35 -5.53 39.87 -0.45
C SER A 35 -4.80 38.57 -0.12
N TRP A 36 -5.51 37.45 0.01
CA TRP A 36 -4.96 36.12 0.27
C TRP A 36 -4.40 35.45 -0.99
N ALA A 37 -4.73 35.96 -2.19
CA ALA A 37 -4.29 35.38 -3.46
C ALA A 37 -2.89 35.84 -3.91
N GLU A 38 -2.38 36.95 -3.35
CA GLU A 38 -1.22 37.66 -3.92
C GLU A 38 0.12 37.35 -3.22
N THR A 39 0.13 36.43 -2.25
CA THR A 39 1.36 36.01 -1.55
C THR A 39 1.95 34.70 -2.07
N THR A 40 1.52 34.22 -3.23
CA THR A 40 2.03 32.98 -3.85
C THR A 40 3.35 33.22 -4.58
N GLY A 41 4.40 33.58 -3.84
CA GLY A 41 5.77 33.45 -4.32
C GLY A 41 6.12 31.97 -4.55
N PRO A 42 7.03 31.64 -5.48
CA PRO A 42 7.45 30.27 -5.71
C PRO A 42 8.03 29.69 -4.42
N ARG A 43 7.33 28.70 -3.84
CA ARG A 43 7.77 27.99 -2.65
C ARG A 43 9.16 27.40 -2.91
N PRO A 44 10.18 27.65 -2.06
CA PRO A 44 11.42 26.92 -2.17
C PRO A 44 11.11 25.43 -1.96
N ARG A 45 11.50 24.61 -2.94
CA ARG A 45 11.41 23.15 -2.84
C ARG A 45 12.16 22.74 -1.58
N THR A 46 11.45 22.17 -0.61
CA THR A 46 12.08 21.52 0.53
C THR A 46 12.95 20.41 -0.05
N THR A 47 14.27 20.57 0.07
CA THR A 47 15.20 19.50 -0.30
C THR A 47 15.01 18.40 0.72
N GLU A 48 14.22 17.40 0.34
CA GLU A 48 14.05 16.16 1.05
C GLU A 48 15.42 15.46 1.12
N ARG A 49 16.16 15.74 2.19
CA ARG A 49 17.25 14.88 2.63
C ARG A 49 16.74 14.20 3.87
N HIS A 50 16.23 12.98 3.70
CA HIS A 50 16.62 11.80 4.46
C HIS A 50 15.86 10.62 3.83
N ILE A 51 16.40 10.10 2.73
CA ILE A 51 16.13 8.73 2.33
C ILE A 51 16.68 7.88 3.48
N ALA A 52 15.83 7.50 4.42
CA ALA A 52 16.18 6.65 5.54
C ALA A 52 16.34 5.22 5.04
N VAL A 53 17.38 4.97 4.24
CA VAL A 53 17.79 3.61 3.92
C VAL A 53 18.25 3.00 5.24
N HIS A 54 17.62 1.90 5.65
CA HIS A 54 17.93 1.21 6.89
C HIS A 54 19.46 0.99 6.96
N LYS A 55 20.12 1.48 8.02
CA LYS A 55 21.59 1.39 8.16
C LYS A 55 22.12 -0.05 7.98
N ARG A 56 21.29 -1.04 8.33
CA ARG A 56 21.56 -2.47 8.14
C ARG A 56 21.54 -2.89 6.66
N LEU A 57 20.65 -2.32 5.85
CA LEU A 57 20.55 -2.59 4.41
C LEU A 57 21.75 -1.98 3.67
N VAL A 58 22.12 -0.74 4.01
CA VAL A 58 23.30 -0.08 3.42
C VAL A 58 24.57 -0.86 3.75
N LEU A 59 24.70 -1.33 5.00
CA LEU A 59 25.86 -2.10 5.43
C LEU A 59 25.90 -3.47 4.74
N ALA A 60 24.77 -4.16 4.58
CA ALA A 60 24.70 -5.41 3.83
C ALA A 60 25.08 -5.24 2.35
N PHE A 61 24.59 -4.17 1.70
CA PHE A 61 24.93 -3.87 0.31
C PHE A 61 26.42 -3.53 0.15
N ALA A 62 27.00 -2.76 1.08
CA ALA A 62 28.42 -2.43 1.08
C ALA A 62 29.31 -3.68 1.24
N VAL A 63 28.94 -4.60 2.15
CA VAL A 63 29.65 -5.87 2.33
C VAL A 63 29.54 -6.75 1.09
N SER A 64 28.36 -6.82 0.47
CA SER A 64 28.15 -7.57 -0.77
C SER A 64 29.01 -7.04 -1.93
N ILE A 65 29.14 -5.72 -2.07
CA ILE A 65 29.99 -5.12 -3.11
C ILE A 65 31.47 -5.43 -2.86
N LEU A 66 31.93 -5.31 -1.61
CA LEU A 66 33.32 -5.62 -1.27
C LEU A 66 33.67 -7.09 -1.52
N ALA A 67 32.76 -8.01 -1.18
CA ALA A 67 32.93 -9.43 -1.47
C ALA A 67 33.04 -9.69 -2.98
N LEU A 68 32.17 -9.05 -3.79
CA LEU A 68 32.22 -9.17 -5.25
C LEU A 68 33.57 -8.68 -5.80
N LEU A 69 34.06 -7.52 -5.35
CA LEU A 69 35.34 -6.97 -5.76
C LEU A 69 36.53 -7.85 -5.36
N ALA A 70 36.47 -8.48 -4.18
CA ALA A 70 37.51 -9.41 -3.75
C ALA A 70 37.54 -10.66 -4.64
N VAL A 71 36.37 -11.22 -4.97
CA VAL A 71 36.27 -12.40 -5.85
C VAL A 71 36.79 -12.08 -7.25
N THR A 72 36.44 -10.92 -7.82
CA THR A 72 36.93 -10.53 -9.15
C THR A 72 38.43 -10.29 -9.14
N MET A 73 38.98 -9.66 -8.10
CA MET A 73 40.43 -9.48 -7.98
C MET A 73 41.17 -10.81 -7.86
N ILE A 74 40.66 -11.76 -7.07
CA ILE A 74 41.23 -13.11 -6.97
C ILE A 74 41.18 -13.82 -8.33
N ALA A 75 40.05 -13.76 -9.03
CA ALA A 75 39.91 -14.35 -10.36
C ALA A 75 40.93 -13.78 -11.35
N VAL A 76 41.09 -12.45 -11.39
CA VAL A 76 42.09 -11.78 -12.25
C VAL A 76 43.51 -12.18 -11.86
N MET A 77 43.83 -12.22 -10.56
CA MET A 77 45.16 -12.66 -10.11
C MET A 77 45.44 -14.12 -10.51
N LEU A 78 44.45 -15.00 -10.43
CA LEU A 78 44.59 -16.39 -10.87
C LEU A 78 44.75 -16.50 -12.39
N SER A 79 44.02 -15.69 -13.18
CA SER A 79 44.18 -15.65 -14.64
C SER A 79 45.57 -15.18 -15.06
N VAL A 80 46.11 -14.14 -14.41
CA VAL A 80 47.46 -13.63 -14.71
C VAL A 80 48.55 -14.64 -14.32
N ARG A 81 48.35 -15.41 -13.25
CA ARG A 81 49.28 -16.48 -12.85
C ARG A 81 49.26 -17.70 -13.77
N PHE A 82 48.17 -17.91 -14.51
CA PHE A 82 48.06 -19.02 -15.45
C PHE A 82 48.89 -18.78 -16.73
N GLU A 83 49.08 -17.52 -17.14
CA GLU A 83 49.93 -17.16 -18.29
C GLU A 83 51.43 -17.36 -18.03
N GLU A 84 51.88 -17.33 -16.77
CA GLU A 84 53.30 -17.55 -16.42
C GLU A 84 53.71 -19.03 -16.34
N CYS A 85 52.76 -19.97 -16.43
CA CYS A 85 53.05 -21.42 -16.41
C CYS A 85 52.94 -22.11 -17.78
N GLY A 86 52.62 -21.37 -18.84
CA GLY A 86 52.36 -21.90 -20.19
C GLY A 86 53.58 -22.07 -21.11
N THR A 87 54.78 -21.69 -20.69
CA THR A 87 55.97 -21.61 -21.58
C THR A 87 57.15 -22.45 -21.11
N ALA A 88 56.94 -23.72 -20.76
CA ALA A 88 58.05 -24.67 -20.64
C ALA A 88 57.61 -26.13 -20.80
N ALA A 89 57.51 -26.61 -22.04
CA ALA A 89 58.06 -27.91 -22.48
C ALA A 89 57.70 -28.20 -23.94
N ALA A 90 58.69 -28.10 -24.81
CA ALA A 90 58.66 -28.51 -26.21
C ALA A 90 59.38 -29.86 -26.39
N GLY A 91 58.94 -30.70 -27.33
CA GLY A 91 59.81 -31.72 -27.96
C GLY A 91 59.18 -33.11 -28.27
N PRO A 92 59.13 -33.54 -29.56
CA PRO A 92 58.69 -34.87 -30.06
C PRO A 92 59.94 -35.79 -30.33
N PRO A 93 59.95 -36.95 -31.09
CA PRO A 93 58.92 -37.58 -31.96
C PRO A 93 58.87 -39.15 -32.04
N ARG A 94 57.97 -39.65 -32.92
CA ARG A 94 58.03 -40.87 -33.79
C ARG A 94 57.94 -42.29 -33.17
N ALA A 95 57.00 -43.13 -33.65
CA ALA A 95 57.16 -44.01 -34.83
C ALA A 95 56.16 -45.20 -34.90
N SER A 96 55.72 -45.53 -36.13
CA SER A 96 55.47 -46.89 -36.69
C SER A 96 54.30 -47.74 -36.14
N GLY A 97 53.46 -48.44 -36.92
CA GLY A 97 53.40 -48.68 -38.36
C GLY A 97 52.42 -49.82 -38.71
N ASN A 98 51.95 -49.78 -39.96
CA ASN A 98 51.50 -50.82 -40.91
C ASN A 98 50.41 -51.87 -40.61
N GLY A 99 49.46 -51.94 -41.56
CA GLY A 99 48.73 -53.14 -42.00
C GLY A 99 47.87 -52.86 -43.24
N SER A 100 48.05 -53.61 -44.34
CA SER A 100 47.70 -53.24 -45.73
C SER A 100 46.51 -54.05 -46.34
N ILE A 101 45.59 -53.38 -47.05
CA ILE A 101 44.95 -53.54 -48.42
C ILE A 101 45.08 -54.92 -49.17
N PRO A 102 44.21 -55.36 -50.16
CA PRO A 102 43.20 -54.66 -51.02
C PRO A 102 41.84 -55.37 -51.32
N GLY A 103 40.91 -54.67 -52.03
CA GLY A 103 39.97 -55.31 -52.97
C GLY A 103 38.73 -54.50 -53.37
N ALA A 104 38.56 -54.23 -54.69
CA ALA A 104 37.59 -53.34 -55.34
C ALA A 104 36.08 -53.74 -55.32
N ALA A 105 35.16 -52.76 -55.32
CA ALA A 105 34.22 -52.43 -56.43
C ALA A 105 32.90 -51.71 -56.02
N ARG A 106 32.59 -50.60 -56.73
CA ARG A 106 31.28 -50.02 -57.15
C ARG A 106 30.14 -49.66 -56.14
N GLN A 107 29.95 -48.33 -55.95
CA GLN A 107 28.70 -47.49 -56.05
C GLN A 107 27.48 -47.70 -55.07
N PRO A 108 26.57 -46.71 -54.87
CA PRO A 108 26.50 -45.87 -53.66
C PRO A 108 25.12 -45.91 -52.92
N PRO A 109 24.72 -44.89 -52.13
CA PRO A 109 24.61 -44.94 -50.67
C PRO A 109 23.20 -45.24 -50.13
N GLY A 110 23.14 -45.98 -49.01
CA GLY A 110 21.98 -46.03 -48.10
C GLY A 110 22.45 -45.61 -46.72
N ARG A 111 21.90 -44.52 -46.20
CA ARG A 111 22.24 -43.89 -44.91
C ARG A 111 21.75 -44.77 -43.74
N PRO A 112 22.55 -44.96 -42.68
CA PRO A 112 22.17 -45.74 -41.51
C PRO A 112 21.29 -44.94 -40.54
N GLU A 113 20.40 -45.66 -39.86
CA GLU A 113 19.68 -45.24 -38.66
C GLU A 113 20.69 -45.19 -37.49
N GLU A 114 20.78 -44.05 -36.81
CA GLU A 114 21.46 -43.90 -35.53
C GLU A 114 20.44 -43.39 -34.51
N GLU A 115 20.35 -44.13 -33.41
CA GLU A 115 19.57 -43.86 -32.21
C GLU A 115 20.15 -42.62 -31.48
N GLU A 116 19.32 -41.59 -31.28
CA GLU A 116 19.56 -40.50 -30.33
C GLU A 116 18.46 -40.56 -29.26
N GLU A 117 18.73 -41.28 -28.17
CA GLU A 117 18.05 -41.08 -26.88
C GLU A 117 19.00 -40.34 -25.92
N ASP A 118 18.40 -39.65 -24.95
CA ASP A 118 19.01 -38.97 -23.80
C ASP A 118 19.65 -37.58 -24.00
N ALA A 119 18.80 -36.61 -24.37
CA ALA A 119 18.96 -35.23 -23.90
C ALA A 119 17.64 -34.46 -23.67
N ARG A 120 16.47 -35.07 -23.95
CA ARG A 120 15.18 -34.37 -24.00
C ARG A 120 14.33 -34.49 -22.73
N GLY A 121 14.72 -35.36 -21.79
CA GLY A 121 13.97 -35.61 -20.55
C GLY A 121 14.15 -34.52 -19.49
N GLY A 122 15.30 -33.84 -19.47
CA GLY A 122 15.59 -32.80 -18.47
C GLY A 122 14.83 -31.48 -18.69
N GLU A 123 14.64 -31.07 -19.94
CA GLU A 123 13.86 -29.86 -20.29
C GLU A 123 12.35 -30.06 -20.10
N ALA A 124 11.83 -31.25 -20.41
CA ALA A 124 10.41 -31.57 -20.21
C ALA A 124 10.07 -31.67 -18.72
N ALA A 125 10.91 -32.33 -17.91
CA ALA A 125 10.70 -32.41 -16.46
C ALA A 125 10.80 -31.04 -15.78
N ALA A 126 11.75 -30.19 -16.19
CA ALA A 126 11.85 -28.83 -15.64
C ALA A 126 10.66 -27.93 -16.03
N ALA A 127 10.14 -28.07 -17.25
CA ALA A 127 8.95 -27.33 -17.68
C ALA A 127 7.67 -27.80 -16.96
N GLU A 128 7.53 -29.12 -16.71
CA GLU A 128 6.43 -29.68 -15.93
C GLU A 128 6.48 -29.24 -14.46
N GLU A 129 7.67 -29.18 -13.86
CA GLU A 129 7.87 -28.67 -12.49
C GLU A 129 7.54 -27.16 -12.39
N GLU A 130 7.92 -26.34 -13.38
CA GLU A 130 7.58 -24.91 -13.42
C GLU A 130 6.05 -24.68 -13.55
N GLU A 131 5.35 -25.48 -14.37
CA GLU A 131 3.90 -25.39 -14.52
C GLU A 131 3.15 -25.79 -13.23
N GLU A 132 3.61 -26.85 -12.54
CA GLU A 132 3.04 -27.28 -11.25
C GLU A 132 3.24 -26.22 -10.15
N GLU A 133 4.42 -25.59 -10.08
CA GLU A 133 4.69 -24.49 -9.12
C GLU A 133 3.80 -23.27 -9.38
N GLU A 134 3.59 -22.89 -10.64
CA GLU A 134 2.69 -21.80 -11.01
C GLU A 134 1.22 -22.09 -10.64
N GLU A 135 0.75 -23.33 -10.86
CA GLU A 135 -0.60 -23.75 -10.47
C GLU A 135 -0.78 -23.72 -8.95
N GLU A 136 0.19 -24.24 -8.19
CA GLU A 136 0.19 -24.18 -6.73
C GLU A 136 0.17 -22.74 -6.20
N GLU A 137 0.96 -21.84 -6.79
CA GLU A 137 0.95 -20.42 -6.43
C GLU A 137 -0.40 -19.77 -6.75
N TRP A 138 -0.99 -20.13 -7.89
CA TRP A 138 -2.34 -19.70 -8.28
C TRP A 138 -3.42 -20.18 -7.29
N GLN A 139 -3.35 -21.43 -6.86
CA GLN A 139 -4.27 -21.97 -5.85
C GLN A 139 -4.09 -21.26 -4.50
N ARG A 140 -2.84 -21.09 -4.03
CA ARG A 140 -2.56 -20.30 -2.83
C ARG A 140 -3.17 -18.90 -2.91
N ARG A 141 -3.02 -18.20 -4.04
CA ARG A 141 -3.59 -16.85 -4.24
C ARG A 141 -5.13 -16.85 -4.21
N ARG A 142 -5.78 -17.91 -4.69
CA ARG A 142 -7.25 -18.06 -4.62
C ARG A 142 -7.71 -18.27 -3.17
N GLU A 143 -6.93 -19.00 -2.38
CA GLU A 143 -7.25 -19.34 -0.98
C GLU A 143 -6.92 -18.23 0.03
N LEU A 144 -6.14 -17.21 -0.37
CA LEU A 144 -5.81 -16.10 0.50
C LEU A 144 -7.07 -15.38 1.03
N PRO A 145 -7.09 -15.02 2.32
CA PRO A 145 -8.21 -14.30 2.90
C PRO A 145 -8.37 -12.92 2.24
N PRO A 146 -9.59 -12.34 2.24
CA PRO A 146 -9.88 -11.11 1.49
C PRO A 146 -8.99 -9.91 1.83
N TRP A 147 -8.45 -9.85 3.06
CA TRP A 147 -7.59 -8.78 3.55
C TRP A 147 -6.10 -8.96 3.26
N ALA A 148 -5.67 -10.15 2.81
CA ALA A 148 -4.29 -10.41 2.40
C ALA A 148 -3.98 -9.92 0.98
N ARG A 149 -5.02 -9.55 0.22
CA ARG A 149 -4.88 -9.02 -1.15
C ARG A 149 -4.61 -7.51 -1.09
N PRO A 150 -3.82 -6.96 -2.03
CA PRO A 150 -3.49 -5.53 -2.04
C PRO A 150 -4.69 -4.64 -2.41
N ARG A 151 -5.68 -5.17 -3.13
CA ARG A 151 -6.90 -4.45 -3.51
C ARG A 151 -8.04 -4.83 -2.59
N LEU A 152 -8.85 -3.84 -2.20
CA LEU A 152 -10.05 -4.09 -1.42
C LEU A 152 -11.02 -5.02 -2.19
N PRO A 153 -11.68 -5.95 -1.48
CA PRO A 153 -12.78 -6.72 -2.03
C PRO A 153 -13.93 -5.84 -2.54
N ARG A 154 -14.60 -6.27 -3.61
CA ARG A 154 -15.66 -5.50 -4.30
C ARG A 154 -17.09 -5.83 -3.83
N HIS A 155 -17.24 -6.55 -2.72
CA HIS A 155 -18.56 -6.97 -2.23
C HIS A 155 -19.33 -5.88 -1.50
N LEU A 156 -18.68 -4.78 -1.12
CA LEU A 156 -19.28 -3.59 -0.51
C LEU A 156 -18.96 -2.35 -1.31
N ARG A 157 -19.96 -1.47 -1.46
CA ARG A 157 -19.82 -0.15 -2.07
C ARG A 157 -20.14 0.93 -1.03
N PRO A 158 -19.20 1.82 -0.69
CA PRO A 158 -19.51 2.95 0.17
C PRO A 158 -20.39 3.95 -0.58
N LEU A 159 -21.44 4.42 0.09
CA LEU A 159 -22.40 5.40 -0.45
C LEU A 159 -22.13 6.80 0.12
N HIS A 160 -21.90 6.88 1.44
CA HIS A 160 -21.72 8.16 2.13
C HIS A 160 -20.81 8.01 3.34
N TYR A 161 -20.04 9.06 3.63
CA TYR A 161 -19.19 9.17 4.82
C TYR A 161 -19.62 10.39 5.61
N ASN A 162 -19.95 10.18 6.88
CA ASN A 162 -20.06 11.26 7.86
C ASN A 162 -18.85 11.17 8.80
N LEU A 163 -18.01 12.21 8.75
CA LEU A 163 -16.73 12.29 9.44
C LEU A 163 -16.77 13.41 10.48
N MET A 164 -16.51 13.07 11.74
CA MET A 164 -16.27 14.03 12.81
C MET A 164 -14.83 13.92 13.28
N LEU A 165 -14.19 15.07 13.51
CA LEU A 165 -12.79 15.16 13.88
C LEU A 165 -12.62 16.15 15.04
N ASN A 166 -11.98 15.70 16.12
CA ASN A 166 -11.60 16.52 17.26
C ASN A 166 -10.07 16.56 17.31
N ILE A 167 -9.51 17.77 17.31
CA ILE A 167 -8.08 18.00 17.19
C ILE A 167 -7.55 18.61 18.48
N PHE A 168 -6.47 18.04 19.02
CA PHE A 168 -5.82 18.49 20.24
C PHE A 168 -4.39 18.91 19.90
N MET A 169 -4.13 20.22 19.89
CA MET A 169 -2.84 20.77 19.49
C MET A 169 -1.82 20.80 20.63
N GLU A 170 -2.25 20.59 21.87
CA GLU A 170 -1.39 20.56 23.06
C GLU A 170 -0.53 19.29 23.12
N ASN A 171 -1.15 18.15 22.77
CA ASN A 171 -0.49 16.84 22.73
C ASN A 171 -0.32 16.30 21.30
N PHE A 172 -0.77 17.07 20.31
CA PHE A 172 -0.78 16.72 18.89
C PHE A 172 -1.42 15.36 18.60
N THR A 173 -2.62 15.18 19.11
CA THR A 173 -3.45 14.00 18.83
C THR A 173 -4.77 14.45 18.20
N PHE A 174 -5.45 13.50 17.60
CA PHE A 174 -6.82 13.69 17.16
C PHE A 174 -7.65 12.46 17.48
N SER A 175 -8.92 12.68 17.78
CA SER A 175 -9.92 11.63 17.84
C SER A 175 -11.00 11.91 16.81
N GLY A 176 -11.71 10.86 16.40
CA GLY A 176 -12.73 11.01 15.39
C GLY A 176 -13.76 9.90 15.44
N GLU A 177 -14.86 10.19 14.78
CA GLU A 177 -15.91 9.23 14.50
C GLU A 177 -16.17 9.26 13.00
N VAL A 178 -16.16 8.09 12.38
CA VAL A 178 -16.60 7.93 11.00
C VAL A 178 -17.79 6.99 10.95
N ASN A 179 -18.86 7.44 10.30
CA ASN A 179 -20.02 6.63 9.96
C ASN A 179 -20.04 6.43 8.44
N VAL A 180 -19.92 5.19 8.00
CA VAL A 180 -19.88 4.83 6.58
C VAL A 180 -21.17 4.11 6.22
N GLN A 181 -21.95 4.68 5.32
CA GLN A 181 -23.09 3.99 4.72
C GLN A 181 -22.57 3.08 3.60
N LEU A 182 -22.91 1.80 3.68
CA LEU A 182 -22.41 0.73 2.82
C LEU A 182 -23.58 0.03 2.13
N GLU A 183 -23.49 -0.14 0.83
CA GLU A 183 -24.36 -1.02 0.06
C GLU A 183 -23.67 -2.37 -0.16
N VAL A 184 -24.44 -3.45 -0.02
CA VAL A 184 -23.94 -4.82 -0.22
C VAL A 184 -24.21 -5.28 -1.64
N LEU A 185 -23.14 -5.48 -2.40
CA LEU A 185 -23.21 -6.02 -3.76
C LEU A 185 -23.19 -7.55 -3.76
N ASN A 186 -22.39 -8.16 -2.88
CA ASN A 186 -22.32 -9.61 -2.70
C ASN A 186 -22.36 -9.95 -1.20
N ALA A 187 -23.07 -11.02 -0.85
CA ALA A 187 -23.19 -11.47 0.53
C ALA A 187 -21.80 -11.77 1.13
N SER A 188 -21.51 -11.20 2.29
CA SER A 188 -20.24 -11.39 2.97
C SER A 188 -20.35 -11.12 4.46
N ARG A 189 -19.52 -11.80 5.25
CA ARG A 189 -19.36 -11.56 6.69
C ARG A 189 -18.19 -10.65 7.04
N TYR A 190 -17.51 -10.10 6.04
CA TYR A 190 -16.31 -9.29 6.22
C TYR A 190 -16.58 -7.88 5.74
N ILE A 191 -16.15 -6.88 6.52
CA ILE A 191 -15.97 -5.51 6.03
C ILE A 191 -14.46 -5.24 6.08
N VAL A 192 -13.88 -4.90 4.93
CA VAL A 192 -12.44 -4.64 4.80
C VAL A 192 -12.28 -3.24 4.22
N LEU A 193 -11.53 -2.39 4.92
CA LEU A 193 -11.26 -1.00 4.54
C LEU A 193 -9.83 -0.62 4.88
N HIS A 194 -9.30 0.44 4.30
CA HIS A 194 -7.97 0.91 4.65
C HIS A 194 -7.93 1.57 6.03
N ALA A 195 -6.87 1.28 6.78
CA ALA A 195 -6.53 1.96 8.02
C ALA A 195 -5.04 1.80 8.29
N HIS A 196 -4.37 2.90 8.61
CA HIS A 196 -2.94 2.92 8.90
C HIS A 196 -2.66 3.91 10.03
N ARG A 197 -1.89 3.49 11.03
CA ARG A 197 -1.49 4.31 12.19
C ARG A 197 -2.68 4.94 12.95
N LEU A 198 -3.81 4.23 12.99
CA LEU A 198 -4.99 4.58 13.78
C LEU A 198 -5.16 3.59 14.94
N HIS A 199 -5.54 4.09 16.11
CA HIS A 199 -6.02 3.27 17.22
C HIS A 199 -7.54 3.23 17.18
N ILE A 200 -8.11 2.03 16.99
CA ILE A 200 -9.56 1.84 16.88
C ILE A 200 -10.13 1.49 18.25
N GLU A 201 -11.03 2.32 18.77
CA GLU A 201 -11.63 2.14 20.09
C GLU A 201 -12.95 1.37 20.01
N VAL A 202 -13.80 1.75 19.04
CA VAL A 202 -15.16 1.20 18.92
C VAL A 202 -15.47 0.90 17.47
N VAL A 203 -16.12 -0.24 17.22
CA VAL A 203 -16.72 -0.58 15.94
C VAL A 203 -18.15 -1.05 16.17
N ARG A 204 -19.09 -0.48 15.42
CA ARG A 204 -20.49 -0.91 15.40
C ARG A 204 -20.98 -1.02 13.97
N VAL A 205 -21.83 -2.01 13.72
CA VAL A 205 -22.48 -2.21 12.43
C VAL A 205 -23.98 -2.31 12.68
N ALA A 206 -24.77 -1.53 11.95
CA ALA A 206 -26.22 -1.54 12.05
C ALA A 206 -26.84 -1.58 10.65
N GLU A 207 -28.01 -2.18 10.53
CA GLU A 207 -28.79 -2.11 9.31
C GLU A 207 -29.60 -0.81 9.30
N ASP A 208 -29.64 -0.10 8.18
CA ASP A 208 -30.25 1.25 8.12
C ASP A 208 -31.76 1.22 8.40
N LYS A 209 -32.42 0.11 8.03
CA LYS A 209 -33.89 -0.06 8.07
C LYS A 209 -34.42 -0.77 9.32
N LEU A 210 -33.56 -1.41 10.12
CA LEU A 210 -33.93 -2.11 11.34
C LEU A 210 -33.11 -1.58 12.50
N ALA A 211 -33.75 -1.28 13.64
CA ALA A 211 -33.09 -0.93 14.89
C ALA A 211 -32.22 -2.07 15.50
N GLY A 212 -31.89 -3.11 14.72
CA GLY A 212 -31.09 -4.26 15.12
C GLY A 212 -29.64 -4.13 14.66
N GLY A 213 -28.72 -4.06 15.63
CA GLY A 213 -27.29 -4.11 15.34
C GLY A 213 -26.84 -5.46 14.78
N VAL A 214 -25.87 -5.45 13.87
CA VAL A 214 -25.16 -6.65 13.41
C VAL A 214 -23.99 -6.91 14.37
N ARG A 215 -23.98 -8.08 15.01
CA ARG A 215 -22.92 -8.42 15.96
C ARG A 215 -21.57 -8.59 15.27
N VAL A 216 -20.58 -7.81 15.73
CA VAL A 216 -19.17 -7.94 15.35
C VAL A 216 -18.56 -9.10 16.14
N ALA A 217 -18.03 -10.09 15.44
CA ALA A 217 -17.35 -11.26 16.01
C ALA A 217 -15.94 -10.90 16.49
N ARG A 218 -15.20 -10.19 15.63
CA ARG A 218 -13.84 -9.69 15.88
C ARG A 218 -13.51 -8.55 14.93
N ALA A 219 -12.62 -7.67 15.33
CA ALA A 219 -12.06 -6.65 14.46
C ALA A 219 -10.57 -6.48 14.71
N PHE A 220 -9.77 -6.28 13.66
CA PHE A 220 -8.32 -6.20 13.77
C PHE A 220 -7.69 -5.42 12.61
N LEU A 221 -6.53 -4.82 12.87
CA LEU A 221 -5.67 -4.23 11.85
C LEU A 221 -4.77 -5.31 11.25
N HIS A 222 -4.54 -5.22 9.94
CA HIS A 222 -3.60 -6.05 9.20
C HIS A 222 -2.52 -5.14 8.58
N PRO A 223 -1.39 -4.93 9.28
CA PRO A 223 -0.39 -3.93 8.92
C PRO A 223 0.24 -4.14 7.54
N GLN A 224 0.39 -5.39 7.10
CA GLN A 224 1.06 -5.76 5.85
C GLN A 224 0.36 -5.18 4.62
N THR A 225 -0.97 -5.10 4.65
CA THR A 225 -1.79 -4.52 3.56
C THR A 225 -2.49 -3.22 3.97
N GLN A 226 -2.18 -2.71 5.17
CA GLN A 226 -2.75 -1.46 5.72
C GLN A 226 -4.29 -1.44 5.68
N VAL A 227 -4.90 -2.54 6.10
CA VAL A 227 -6.37 -2.66 6.18
C VAL A 227 -6.84 -2.92 7.60
N PHE A 228 -8.05 -2.46 7.88
CA PHE A 228 -8.85 -2.83 9.03
C PHE A 228 -9.93 -3.83 8.60
N VAL A 229 -10.05 -4.92 9.35
CA VAL A 229 -10.97 -6.01 9.07
C VAL A 229 -11.99 -6.11 10.18
N VAL A 230 -13.27 -6.07 9.82
CA VAL A 230 -14.40 -6.32 10.72
C VAL A 230 -15.05 -7.63 10.29
N VAL A 231 -15.07 -8.61 11.19
CA VAL A 231 -15.71 -9.91 10.98
C VAL A 231 -17.03 -9.93 11.73
N LEU A 232 -18.10 -10.31 11.05
CA LEU A 232 -19.46 -10.32 11.56
C LEU A 232 -19.93 -11.74 11.87
N ASN A 233 -20.83 -11.89 12.84
CA ASN A 233 -21.40 -13.20 13.20
C ASN A 233 -22.41 -13.73 12.17
N ARG A 234 -22.90 -12.88 11.27
CA ARG A 234 -23.78 -13.25 10.16
C ARG A 234 -23.33 -12.55 8.88
N SER A 235 -23.75 -13.10 7.74
CA SER A 235 -23.53 -12.46 6.45
C SER A 235 -24.39 -11.20 6.33
N LEU A 236 -23.83 -10.15 5.73
CA LEU A 236 -24.58 -9.03 5.21
C LEU A 236 -25.41 -9.49 4.00
N GLU A 237 -26.60 -8.93 3.85
CA GLU A 237 -27.54 -9.29 2.79
C GLU A 237 -27.39 -8.39 1.57
N VAL A 238 -27.43 -9.00 0.38
CA VAL A 238 -27.32 -8.31 -0.92
C VAL A 238 -28.45 -7.30 -1.08
N GLN A 239 -28.19 -6.17 -1.75
CA GLN A 239 -29.14 -5.06 -1.97
C GLN A 239 -29.67 -4.39 -0.70
N ARG A 240 -29.10 -4.68 0.48
CA ARG A 240 -29.35 -3.92 1.72
C ARG A 240 -28.25 -2.91 1.99
N SER A 241 -28.60 -1.91 2.80
CA SER A 241 -27.69 -0.86 3.28
C SER A 241 -27.40 -1.02 4.76
N TYR A 242 -26.13 -0.84 5.12
CA TYR A 242 -25.64 -0.92 6.49
C TYR A 242 -24.84 0.33 6.83
N ASN A 243 -24.83 0.69 8.11
CA ASN A 243 -24.01 1.76 8.65
C ASN A 243 -22.86 1.15 9.49
N LEU A 244 -21.63 1.47 9.12
CA LEU A 244 -20.42 1.14 9.86
C LEU A 244 -19.95 2.36 10.63
N LYS A 245 -20.04 2.30 11.95
CA LYS A 245 -19.53 3.33 12.87
C LYS A 245 -18.19 2.90 13.44
N ILE A 246 -17.17 3.75 13.30
CA ILE A 246 -15.84 3.55 13.86
C ILE A 246 -15.46 4.79 14.68
N ILE A 247 -15.06 4.58 15.94
CA ILE A 247 -14.46 5.62 16.78
C ILE A 247 -12.96 5.31 16.91
N TYR A 248 -12.13 6.31 16.66
CA TYR A 248 -10.69 6.14 16.60
C TYR A 248 -9.95 7.33 17.20
N ASN A 249 -8.68 7.11 17.54
CA ASN A 249 -7.73 8.16 17.88
C ASN A 249 -6.37 7.90 17.19
N ALA A 250 -5.57 8.95 17.02
CA ALA A 250 -4.25 8.88 16.43
C ALA A 250 -3.40 10.13 16.74
N PHE A 251 -2.12 10.07 16.40
CA PHE A 251 -1.20 11.20 16.47
C PHE A 251 -1.28 12.04 15.20
N ILE A 252 -1.19 13.36 15.35
CA ILE A 252 -1.02 14.28 14.23
C ILE A 252 0.43 14.18 13.75
N GLU A 253 0.63 13.77 12.51
CA GLU A 253 1.94 13.48 11.95
C GLU A 253 2.79 14.74 11.74
N ASN A 254 4.11 14.58 11.81
CA ASN A 254 5.07 15.62 11.42
C ASN A 254 5.50 15.49 9.95
N GLU A 255 5.19 14.35 9.33
CA GLU A 255 5.45 14.08 7.92
C GLU A 255 4.32 14.66 7.08
N LEU A 256 4.58 15.00 5.81
CA LEU A 256 3.58 15.58 4.89
C LEU A 256 2.59 14.53 4.35
N LEU A 257 2.20 13.57 5.19
CA LEU A 257 1.35 12.43 4.84
C LEU A 257 0.19 12.31 5.85
N GLY A 258 -1.00 12.00 5.35
CA GLY A 258 -2.19 11.82 6.18
C GLY A 258 -2.64 13.13 6.85
N PHE A 259 -3.02 13.04 8.12
CA PHE A 259 -3.37 14.23 8.92
C PHE A 259 -2.12 14.70 9.68
N PHE A 260 -1.59 15.83 9.23
CA PHE A 260 -0.28 16.33 9.68
C PHE A 260 -0.36 17.77 10.17
N ARG A 261 0.67 18.17 10.92
CA ARG A 261 0.85 19.54 11.39
C ARG A 261 2.01 20.22 10.69
N SER A 262 1.86 21.53 10.51
CA SER A 262 2.93 22.41 10.05
C SER A 262 3.04 23.59 11.00
N SER A 263 4.17 24.30 10.96
CA SER A 263 4.42 25.45 11.83
C SER A 263 4.89 26.66 11.05
N TYR A 264 4.60 27.86 11.54
CA TYR A 264 5.09 29.12 11.01
C TYR A 264 5.68 29.99 12.11
N VAL A 265 6.49 30.99 11.74
CA VAL A 265 7.07 31.94 12.70
C VAL A 265 6.31 33.26 12.57
N LEU A 266 5.80 33.76 13.69
CA LEU A 266 5.09 35.03 13.78
C LEU A 266 5.68 35.83 14.95
N HIS A 267 6.25 37.00 14.65
CA HIS A 267 6.95 37.85 15.62
C HIS A 267 8.05 37.14 16.43
N GLY A 268 8.79 36.21 15.79
CA GLY A 268 9.85 35.43 16.43
C GLY A 268 9.37 34.21 17.22
N GLU A 269 8.06 34.03 17.40
CA GLU A 269 7.48 32.85 18.03
C GLU A 269 7.06 31.81 16.98
N ARG A 270 7.41 30.55 17.21
CA ARG A 270 6.93 29.43 16.39
C ARG A 270 5.52 29.04 16.82
N ARG A 271 4.58 29.07 15.87
CA ARG A 271 3.18 28.67 16.01
C ARG A 271 2.87 27.47 15.11
#